data_AF-A0A0X3V528-F1
#
_entry.id   AF-A0A0X3V528-F1
#
_cell.length_a   1.000
_cell.length_b   1.000
_cell.length_c   1.000
_cell.angle_alpha   90.00
_cell.angle_beta   90.00
_cell.angle_gamma   90.00
#
_symmetry.space_group_name_H-M   'P 1'
#
loop_
_entity.id
_entity.type
_entity.pdbx_description
1 polymer ?
#
loop_
_entity_poly.entity_id
_entity_poly.type
_entity_poly.pdbx_seq_one_letter_code
_entity_poly.pdbx_strand_id
1 'polypeptide(L)'
;MPHRTEDDASFEGMTVPGLRAEFFRRPEGDRVASVGRYSLGDQELLLAWGYVDEEHCRHNAVRDRAGGWHPAVAGCPQVELIREGPAVVGLAVRASTGNWIRALHH
;
A
#
# COMPACT_ATOMS: atom_id res chain seq x y z
N MET A 1 11.66 12.98 -3.03
CA MET A 1 11.34 12.13 -4.20
C MET A 1 11.42 10.67 -3.80
N PRO A 2 10.59 9.78 -4.38
CA PRO A 2 10.77 8.34 -4.19
C PRO A 2 12.15 7.93 -4.75
N HIS A 3 12.81 6.99 -4.10
CA HIS A 3 14.06 6.41 -4.61
C HIS A 3 13.80 5.25 -5.57
N ARG A 4 12.59 4.68 -5.53
CA ARG A 4 12.10 3.65 -6.44
C ARG A 4 10.59 3.84 -6.63
N THR A 5 10.15 3.63 -7.86
CA THR A 5 8.75 3.63 -8.26
C THR A 5 8.51 2.38 -9.10
N GLU A 6 7.39 1.71 -8.85
CA GLU A 6 6.91 0.56 -9.62
C GLU A 6 5.49 0.88 -10.09
N ASP A 7 5.29 0.89 -11.41
CA ASP A 7 3.97 0.93 -12.02
C ASP A 7 3.50 -0.50 -12.30
N ASP A 8 2.19 -0.74 -12.26
CA ASP A 8 1.58 -2.07 -12.30
C ASP A 8 2.20 -3.04 -11.28
N ALA A 9 2.36 -2.56 -10.04
CA ALA A 9 2.99 -3.33 -8.98
C ALA A 9 2.23 -4.65 -8.70
N SER A 10 2.99 -5.67 -8.32
CA SER A 10 2.45 -7.00 -8.03
C SER A 10 2.08 -7.16 -6.55
N PHE A 11 0.99 -7.87 -6.29
CA PHE A 11 0.62 -8.34 -4.97
C PHE A 11 0.44 -9.87 -5.01
N GLU A 12 1.10 -10.59 -4.09
CA GLU A 12 1.11 -12.07 -4.06
C GLU A 12 1.45 -12.72 -5.42
N GLY A 13 2.40 -12.13 -6.15
CA GLY A 13 2.84 -12.62 -7.47
C GLY A 13 1.89 -12.26 -8.62
N MET A 14 0.79 -11.57 -8.36
CA MET A 14 -0.17 -11.14 -9.37
C MET A 14 -0.04 -9.64 -9.63
N THR A 15 0.22 -9.28 -10.89
CA THR A 15 0.21 -7.89 -11.35
C THR A 15 -1.16 -7.26 -11.10
N VAL A 16 -1.19 -6.07 -10.50
CA VAL A 16 -2.40 -5.26 -10.33
C VAL A 16 -2.31 -4.06 -11.28
N PRO A 17 -3.03 -4.07 -12.42
CA PRO A 17 -2.98 -2.96 -13.36
C PRO A 17 -3.37 -1.63 -12.70
N GLY A 18 -2.60 -0.58 -12.99
CA GLY A 18 -2.78 0.76 -12.45
C GLY A 18 -2.31 0.95 -11.00
N LEU A 19 -1.82 -0.10 -10.33
CA LEU A 19 -1.26 0.02 -8.98
C LEU A 19 0.14 0.62 -9.06
N ARG A 20 0.27 1.84 -8.56
CA ARG A 20 1.55 2.53 -8.43
C ARG A 20 2.07 2.37 -7.01
N ALA A 21 3.27 1.81 -6.86
CA ALA A 21 4.00 1.73 -5.60
C ALA A 21 5.22 2.65 -5.62
N GLU A 22 5.32 3.55 -4.64
CA GLU A 22 6.42 4.49 -4.49
C GLU A 22 7.13 4.29 -3.16
N PHE A 23 8.44 4.13 -3.21
CA PHE A 23 9.24 3.82 -2.04
C PHE A 23 10.14 5.00 -1.68
N PHE A 24 10.09 5.40 -0.41
CA PHE A 24 10.88 6.47 0.16
C PHE A 24 11.74 5.91 1.28
N ARG A 25 12.91 6.50 1.47
CA ARG A 25 13.81 6.13 2.57
C ARG A 25 14.54 7.34 3.11
N ARG A 26 14.87 7.31 4.39
CA ARG A 26 15.75 8.30 5.02
C ARG A 26 16.58 7.65 6.14
N PRO A 27 17.79 8.14 6.42
CA PRO A 27 18.49 7.79 7.65
C PRO A 27 17.68 8.20 8.89
N GLU A 28 17.69 7.37 9.94
CA GLU A 28 17.08 7.62 11.24
C GLU A 28 17.94 6.97 12.33
N GLY A 29 18.83 7.75 12.94
CA GLY A 29 19.88 7.23 13.81
C GLY A 29 20.78 6.25 13.05
N ASP A 30 20.98 5.06 13.62
CA ASP A 30 21.79 3.99 13.03
C ASP A 30 21.02 3.13 12.02
N ARG A 31 19.75 3.47 11.72
CA ARG A 31 18.88 2.70 10.83
C ARG A 31 18.41 3.54 9.64
N VAL A 32 17.78 2.88 8.68
CA VAL A 32 17.16 3.55 7.53
C VAL A 32 15.66 3.30 7.57
N ALA A 33 14.90 4.34 7.91
CA ALA A 33 13.44 4.31 7.83
C ALA A 33 13.01 4.22 6.36
N SER A 34 12.01 3.39 6.08
CA SER A 34 11.46 3.16 4.75
C SER A 34 9.94 3.20 4.78
N VAL A 35 9.32 3.78 3.74
CA VAL A 35 7.86 3.77 3.56
C VAL A 35 7.52 3.47 2.10
N GLY A 36 6.57 2.57 1.90
CA GLY A 36 5.88 2.34 0.64
C GLY A 36 4.55 3.09 0.63
N ARG A 37 4.31 3.85 -0.42
CA ARG A 37 3.02 4.48 -0.74
C ARG A 37 2.40 3.76 -1.93
N TYR A 38 1.12 3.41 -1.81
CA TYR A 38 0.40 2.69 -2.85
C TYR A 38 -0.84 3.47 -3.28
N SER A 39 -0.97 3.67 -4.59
CA SER A 39 -2.10 4.34 -5.22
C SER A 39 -2.64 3.52 -6.37
N LEU A 40 -3.96 3.49 -6.56
CA LEU A 40 -4.60 2.88 -7.72
C LEU A 40 -5.37 3.96 -8.48
N GLY A 41 -4.89 4.31 -9.68
CA GLY A 41 -5.29 5.55 -10.35
C GLY A 41 -5.01 6.78 -9.47
N ASP A 42 -5.98 7.67 -9.32
CA ASP A 42 -5.87 8.88 -8.50
C ASP A 42 -6.11 8.63 -7.00
N GLN A 43 -6.46 7.40 -6.60
CA GLN A 43 -6.76 7.07 -5.21
C GLN A 43 -5.50 6.54 -4.51
N GLU A 44 -4.94 7.34 -3.60
CA GLU A 44 -3.93 6.88 -2.64
C GLU A 44 -4.61 5.99 -1.58
N LEU A 45 -4.09 4.78 -1.36
CA LEU A 45 -4.78 3.73 -0.60
C LEU A 45 -4.14 3.45 0.74
N LEU A 46 -2.82 3.29 0.77
CA LEU A 46 -2.14 2.91 1.99
C LEU A 46 -0.70 3.42 2.03
N LEU A 47 -0.22 3.58 3.26
CA LEU A 47 1.20 3.66 3.60
C LEU A 47 1.56 2.43 4.42
N ALA A 48 2.72 1.85 4.14
CA ALA A 48 3.31 0.81 4.98
C ALA A 48 4.79 1.16 5.22
N TRP A 49 5.22 1.16 6.48
CA TRP A 49 6.56 1.61 6.85
C TRP A 49 7.18 0.79 7.95
N GLY A 50 8.49 0.93 8.06
CA GLY A 50 9.36 0.27 9.02
C GLY A 50 10.79 0.69 8.71
N TYR A 51 11.72 -0.23 8.85
CA TYR A 51 13.11 -0.02 8.51
C TYR A 51 13.57 -0.99 7.42
N VAL A 52 14.60 -0.60 6.65
CA VAL A 52 15.11 -1.40 5.53
C VAL A 52 15.67 -2.76 5.97
N ASP A 53 16.09 -2.88 7.22
CA ASP A 53 16.62 -4.11 7.84
C ASP A 53 15.52 -5.03 8.40
N GLU A 54 14.24 -4.68 8.27
CA GLU A 54 13.10 -5.50 8.70
C GLU A 54 12.52 -6.29 7.52
N GLU A 55 12.20 -7.57 7.73
CA GLU A 55 11.56 -8.43 6.72
C GLU A 55 10.11 -7.98 6.41
N HIS A 56 9.44 -7.40 7.41
CA HIS A 56 8.04 -7.03 7.34
C HIS A 56 7.84 -5.57 7.74
N CYS A 57 6.78 -4.96 7.20
CA CYS A 57 6.38 -3.63 7.60
C CYS A 57 6.04 -3.62 9.10
N ARG A 58 6.57 -2.62 9.80
CA ARG A 58 6.31 -2.42 11.22
C ARG A 58 4.93 -1.82 11.47
N HIS A 59 4.49 -0.96 10.57
CA HIS A 59 3.22 -0.26 10.66
C HIS A 59 2.60 -0.04 9.28
N ASN A 60 1.29 0.18 9.26
CA ASN A 60 0.56 0.64 8.09
C ASN A 60 -0.58 1.59 8.47
N ALA A 61 -1.01 2.40 7.51
CA ALA A 61 -2.19 3.25 7.59
C ALA A 61 -2.94 3.19 6.25
N VAL A 62 -4.26 3.26 6.29
CA VAL A 62 -5.13 3.19 5.12
C VAL A 62 -5.87 4.51 4.97
N ARG A 63 -5.97 4.98 3.73
CA ARG A 63 -6.68 6.21 3.40
C ARG A 63 -8.10 5.88 2.95
N ASP A 64 -9.06 6.62 3.47
CA ASP A 64 -10.44 6.56 2.99
C ASP A 64 -10.55 7.20 1.59
N ARG A 65 -11.68 6.96 0.92
CA ARG A 65 -11.97 7.55 -0.39
C ARG A 65 -12.24 9.05 -0.33
N ALA A 66 -12.61 9.58 0.83
CA ALA A 66 -12.84 11.00 1.06
C ALA A 66 -11.54 11.80 1.30
N GLY A 67 -10.38 11.12 1.38
CA GLY A 67 -9.06 11.68 1.54
C GLY A 67 -8.50 11.65 2.97
N GLY A 68 -9.22 11.14 3.97
CA GLY A 68 -8.80 11.03 5.37
C GLY A 68 -7.97 9.78 5.65
N TRP A 69 -6.97 9.89 6.53
CA TRP A 69 -6.18 8.75 6.99
C TRP A 69 -6.80 8.11 8.23
N HIS A 70 -6.98 6.80 8.19
CA HIS A 70 -7.24 6.03 9.39
C HIS A 70 -6.00 5.96 10.29
N PRO A 71 -6.16 5.78 11.62
CA PRO A 71 -5.04 5.60 12.52
C PRO A 71 -4.13 4.44 12.09
N ALA A 72 -2.82 4.64 12.29
CA ALA A 72 -1.81 3.62 12.04
C ALA A 72 -2.01 2.39 12.92
N VAL A 73 -1.74 1.21 12.37
CA VAL A 73 -1.73 -0.08 13.10
C VAL A 73 -0.41 -0.81 12.89
N ALA A 74 -0.09 -1.73 13.78
CA ALA A 74 1.13 -2.54 13.69
C ALA A 74 1.01 -3.63 12.61
N GLY A 75 2.14 -3.95 11.98
CA GLY A 75 2.29 -5.00 10.98
C GLY A 75 2.02 -4.57 9.54
N CYS A 76 2.06 -5.54 8.62
CA CYS A 76 1.74 -5.37 7.21
C CYS A 76 0.24 -5.09 6.99
N PRO A 77 -0.12 -4.35 5.93
CA PRO A 77 -1.53 -4.14 5.58
C PRO A 77 -2.21 -5.46 5.20
N GLN A 78 -3.50 -5.58 5.52
CA GLN A 78 -4.35 -6.66 4.99
C GLN A 78 -4.94 -6.18 3.65
N VAL A 79 -4.64 -6.91 2.59
CA VAL A 79 -5.04 -6.57 1.22
C VAL A 79 -5.72 -7.77 0.57
N GLU A 80 -6.81 -7.52 -0.15
CA GLU A 80 -7.50 -8.51 -0.98
C GLU A 80 -7.51 -8.03 -2.44
N LEU A 81 -7.24 -8.92 -3.38
CA LEU A 81 -7.39 -8.65 -4.80
C LEU A 81 -8.86 -8.72 -5.22
N ILE A 82 -9.34 -7.70 -5.92
CA ILE A 82 -10.68 -7.71 -6.53
C ILE A 82 -10.53 -8.28 -7.94
N ARG A 83 -11.35 -9.28 -8.29
CA ARG A 83 -11.24 -10.03 -9.53
C ARG A 83 -12.57 -10.14 -10.27
N GLU A 84 -12.52 -10.10 -11.59
CA GLU A 84 -13.61 -10.45 -12.50
C GLU A 84 -13.15 -11.59 -13.42
N GLY A 85 -13.59 -12.81 -13.10
CA GLY A 85 -13.03 -14.01 -13.72
C GLY A 85 -11.52 -14.14 -13.44
N PRO A 86 -10.67 -14.35 -14.48
CA PRO A 86 -9.22 -14.42 -14.29
C PRO A 86 -8.56 -13.05 -14.10
N ALA A 87 -9.26 -11.95 -14.43
CA ALA A 87 -8.70 -10.61 -14.42
C ALA A 87 -8.67 -10.02 -13.01
N VAL A 88 -7.56 -9.40 -12.63
CA VAL A 88 -7.49 -8.52 -11.45
C VAL A 88 -8.02 -7.16 -11.88
N VAL A 89 -9.07 -6.67 -11.22
CA VAL A 89 -9.73 -5.38 -11.52
C VAL A 89 -9.50 -4.34 -10.42
N GLY A 90 -8.78 -4.70 -9.34
CA GLY A 90 -8.46 -3.76 -8.28
C GLY A 90 -8.04 -4.44 -6.99
N LEU A 91 -8.13 -3.69 -5.89
CA LEU A 91 -7.75 -4.17 -4.57
C LEU A 91 -8.62 -3.56 -3.47
N ALA A 92 -8.74 -4.28 -2.36
CA ALA A 92 -9.35 -3.82 -1.12
C ALA A 92 -8.29 -3.83 -0.01
N VAL A 93 -8.24 -2.78 0.81
CA VAL A 93 -7.34 -2.70 1.97
C VAL A 93 -8.15 -2.55 3.24
N ARG A 94 -7.83 -3.32 4.28
CA ARG A 94 -8.53 -3.24 5.55
C ARG A 94 -7.99 -2.09 6.40
N ALA A 95 -8.83 -1.11 6.68
CA ALA A 95 -8.54 -0.02 7.59
C ALA A 95 -8.52 -0.49 9.05
N SER A 96 -7.96 0.34 9.94
CA SER A 96 -7.88 0.06 11.39
C SER A 96 -9.24 -0.02 12.08
N THR A 97 -10.29 0.52 11.48
CA THR A 97 -11.68 0.38 11.91
C THR A 97 -12.28 -1.00 11.59
N GLY A 98 -11.56 -1.83 10.83
CA GLY A 98 -12.04 -3.11 10.31
C GLY A 98 -12.77 -3.02 8.97
N ASN A 99 -13.06 -1.81 8.49
CA ASN A 99 -13.70 -1.57 7.19
C ASN A 99 -12.73 -1.82 6.03
N TRP A 100 -13.27 -2.28 4.90
CA TRP A 100 -12.50 -2.51 3.67
C TRP A 100 -12.68 -1.35 2.71
N ILE A 101 -11.58 -0.64 2.42
CA ILE A 101 -11.53 0.41 1.41
C ILE A 101 -11.21 -0.23 0.07
N ARG A 102 -12.11 -0.09 -0.91
CA ARG A 102 -12.00 -0.69 -2.23
C ARG A 102 -11.59 0.35 -3.27
N ALA A 103 -10.70 -0.05 -4.15
CA ALA A 103 -10.34 0.70 -5.34
C ALA A 103 -10.30 -0.24 -6.55
N LEU A 104 -10.82 0.25 -7.67
CA LEU A 104 -10.89 -0.46 -8.93
C LEU A 104 -10.06 0.33 -9.94
N HIS A 105 -9.35 -0.37 -10.83
CA HIS A 105 -8.86 0.23 -12.06
C HIS A 105 -9.95 0.06 -13.13
N HIS A 106 -10.14 1.07 -13.96
CA HIS A 106 -11.22 1.17 -14.95
C HIS A 106 -10.66 1.14 -16.36
#